data_AF-A0A944JB76-F1
#
_entry.id   AF-A0A944JB76-F1
#
_cell.length_a   1.000
_cell.length_b   1.000
_cell.length_c   1.000
_cell.angle_alpha   90.00
_cell.angle_beta   90.00
_cell.angle_gamma   90.00
#
_symmetry.space_group_name_H-M   'P 1'
#
loop_
_entity.id
_entity.type
_entity.pdbx_description
1 polymer ?
#
loop_
_entity_poly.entity_id
_entity_poly.type
_entity_poly.pdbx_seq_one_letter_code
_entity_poly.pdbx_strand_id
1 'polypeptide(L)'
;MNSVTAHDYAWTHTSPLFRHMMGSGYTLTLVRGRTPREVLRAMEAEPRGTGQGTAGLIEADGAHRAEREDGYWDDSYVAGAFSAPGENGDWTLVLAFDGGLGLAVPCVEELSKDGRIVAHSTNGGKPIDLFHWFEDGELRTTFEFPWSRDGNTPDELVRVLREVGAPLTSEGEHDERAPDVDRKAAVLALAERLTGVRLTESLLQDAVYELGLVPEQPAEEWTGPVIDIPDAHVARLHAKVTHQEIATAPDRAGAEANTRVVITFKESSVKGRSERETGE
;
A
#
# COMPACT_ATOMS: atom_id res chain seq x y z
N MET A 1 -2.40 32.70 10.18
CA MET A 1 -1.50 31.90 9.32
C MET A 1 -2.37 31.30 8.25
N ASN A 2 -2.02 31.44 6.97
CA ASN A 2 -2.78 30.78 5.90
C ASN A 2 -2.65 29.27 6.09
N SER A 3 -3.77 28.54 6.00
CA SER A 3 -3.77 27.08 6.08
C SER A 3 -3.10 26.51 4.84
N VAL A 4 -2.19 25.55 5.04
CA VAL A 4 -1.53 24.79 3.97
C VAL A 4 -2.57 24.03 3.14
N THR A 5 -2.41 24.05 1.82
CA THR A 5 -3.27 23.34 0.85
C THR A 5 -2.44 22.65 -0.22
N ALA A 6 -3.09 21.87 -1.09
CA ALA A 6 -2.45 21.27 -2.27
C ALA A 6 -1.66 22.27 -3.14
N HIS A 7 -2.06 23.54 -3.19
CA HIS A 7 -1.35 24.55 -3.99
C HIS A 7 0.08 24.82 -3.49
N ASP A 8 0.33 24.70 -2.18
CA ASP A 8 1.66 24.88 -1.59
C ASP A 8 2.64 23.76 -2.00
N TYR A 9 2.09 22.67 -2.54
CA TYR A 9 2.81 21.49 -2.99
C TYR A 9 2.85 21.35 -4.51
N ALA A 10 2.49 22.39 -5.27
CA ALA A 10 2.51 22.37 -6.75
C ALA A 10 3.89 22.10 -7.36
N TRP A 11 4.97 22.18 -6.57
CA TRP A 11 6.33 21.82 -6.97
C TRP A 11 6.45 20.36 -7.44
N THR A 12 5.57 19.47 -6.96
CA THR A 12 5.52 18.04 -7.34
C THR A 12 5.38 17.84 -8.86
N HIS A 13 4.69 18.75 -9.56
CA HIS A 13 4.49 18.65 -11.01
C HIS A 13 5.77 18.86 -11.82
N THR A 14 6.65 19.73 -11.34
CA THR A 14 7.85 20.14 -12.07
C THR A 14 9.11 19.49 -11.54
N SER A 15 9.06 18.90 -10.35
CA SER A 15 10.22 18.31 -9.67
C SER A 15 10.73 17.05 -10.37
N PRO A 16 12.02 17.04 -10.80
CA PRO A 16 12.67 15.83 -11.26
C PRO A 16 12.77 14.76 -10.18
N LEU A 17 12.94 15.16 -8.92
CA LEU A 17 12.95 14.26 -7.77
C LEU A 17 11.60 13.56 -7.62
N PHE A 18 10.51 14.32 -7.60
CA PHE A 18 9.18 13.73 -7.43
C PHE A 18 8.82 12.82 -8.62
N ARG A 19 9.25 13.17 -9.83
CA ARG A 19 9.14 12.28 -10.99
C ARG A 19 9.91 10.97 -10.80
N HIS A 20 11.12 11.02 -10.24
CA HIS A 20 11.88 9.81 -9.91
C HIS A 20 11.15 8.98 -8.85
N MET A 21 10.70 9.59 -7.75
CA MET A 21 9.90 8.94 -6.70
C MET A 21 8.68 8.21 -7.29
N MET A 22 7.91 8.88 -8.16
CA MET A 22 6.73 8.28 -8.81
C MET A 22 7.08 7.17 -9.81
N GLY A 23 8.29 7.19 -10.38
CA GLY A 23 8.76 6.15 -11.30
C GLY A 23 9.24 4.90 -10.59
N SER A 24 9.99 5.08 -9.49
CA SER A 24 10.53 3.98 -8.69
C SER A 24 9.49 3.34 -7.77
N GLY A 25 8.43 4.08 -7.43
CA GLY A 25 7.63 3.79 -6.25
C GLY A 25 8.37 4.22 -5.00
N TYR A 26 7.63 4.70 -4.01
CA TYR A 26 8.24 5.18 -2.78
C TYR A 26 7.30 5.03 -1.60
N THR A 27 7.90 5.05 -0.41
CA THR A 27 7.24 5.27 0.86
C THR A 27 7.89 6.46 1.54
N LEU A 28 7.08 7.45 1.92
CA LEU A 28 7.47 8.58 2.77
C LEU A 28 6.71 8.47 4.09
N THR A 29 7.45 8.30 5.18
CA THR A 29 6.87 8.15 6.53
C THR A 29 7.41 9.23 7.45
N LEU A 30 6.52 9.86 8.21
CA LEU A 30 6.84 10.77 9.31
C LEU A 30 6.51 10.07 10.64
N VAL A 31 7.48 9.96 11.54
CA VAL A 31 7.36 9.32 12.87
C VAL A 31 7.66 10.32 13.97
N ARG A 32 6.71 10.60 14.86
CA ARG A 32 6.87 11.58 15.94
C ARG A 32 7.73 11.02 17.08
N GLY A 33 8.67 11.82 17.59
CA GLY A 33 9.38 11.55 18.85
C GLY A 33 10.37 10.38 18.81
N ARG A 34 10.72 9.89 17.61
CA ARG A 34 11.74 8.85 17.40
C ARG A 34 12.91 9.44 16.63
N THR A 35 14.11 8.97 16.90
CA THR A 35 15.31 9.32 16.14
C THR A 35 15.43 8.48 14.86
N PRO A 36 16.20 8.94 13.84
CA PRO A 36 16.42 8.18 12.61
C PRO A 36 16.93 6.76 12.85
N ARG A 37 17.85 6.59 13.81
CA ARG A 37 18.43 5.28 14.14
C ARG A 37 17.46 4.37 14.88
N GLU A 38 16.55 4.91 15.69
CA GLU A 38 15.50 4.11 16.34
C GLU A 38 14.50 3.60 15.32
N VAL A 39 14.10 4.45 14.36
CA VAL A 39 13.18 4.07 13.29
C VAL A 39 13.82 3.02 12.38
N LEU A 40 15.04 3.24 11.88
CA LEU A 40 15.76 2.27 11.05
C LEU A 40 15.98 0.94 11.78
N ARG A 41 16.28 0.97 13.09
CA ARG A 41 16.40 -0.26 13.89
C ARG A 41 15.07 -1.01 13.99
N ALA A 42 13.96 -0.30 14.17
CA ALA A 42 12.63 -0.91 14.20
C ALA A 42 12.22 -1.51 12.85
N MET A 43 12.80 -1.02 11.75
CA MET A 43 12.68 -1.61 10.42
C MET A 43 13.64 -2.80 10.21
N GLU A 44 14.39 -3.19 11.23
CA GLU A 44 15.45 -4.22 11.16
C GLU A 44 16.55 -3.86 10.15
N ALA A 45 16.72 -2.57 9.86
CA ALA A 45 17.67 -2.13 8.84
C ALA A 45 19.11 -2.28 9.31
N GLU A 46 19.95 -2.87 8.45
CA GLU A 46 21.39 -2.88 8.65
C GLU A 46 21.97 -1.49 8.37
N PRO A 47 22.73 -0.86 9.29
CA PRO A 47 23.30 0.47 9.04
C PRO A 47 24.19 0.52 7.79
N ARG A 48 24.02 1.55 6.96
CA ARG A 48 24.79 1.80 5.73
C ARG A 48 25.49 3.17 5.72
N GLY A 49 25.67 3.78 6.89
CA GLY A 49 26.32 5.09 7.03
C GLY A 49 25.36 6.23 6.71
N THR A 50 25.85 7.26 6.03
CA THR A 50 25.07 8.48 5.75
C THR A 50 25.11 8.88 4.29
N GLY A 51 24.00 9.42 3.77
CA GLY A 51 23.88 9.99 2.42
C GLY A 51 23.57 11.48 2.45
N GLN A 52 24.14 12.26 1.53
CA GLN A 52 23.81 13.68 1.37
C GLN A 52 22.60 13.82 0.44
N GLY A 53 21.49 14.29 1.00
CA GLY A 53 20.26 14.50 0.25
C GLY A 53 19.64 13.24 -0.32
N THR A 54 18.58 13.43 -1.11
CA THR A 54 18.03 12.36 -1.93
C THR A 54 19.03 11.84 -2.96
N ALA A 55 20.03 12.63 -3.38
CA ALA A 55 21.06 12.16 -4.31
C ALA A 55 21.88 11.01 -3.70
N GLY A 56 22.34 11.17 -2.45
CA GLY A 56 23.07 10.12 -1.75
C GLY A 56 22.20 8.90 -1.43
N LEU A 57 20.91 9.09 -1.16
CA LEU A 57 19.96 7.97 -0.99
C LEU A 57 19.78 7.19 -2.30
N ILE A 58 19.55 7.88 -3.42
CA ILE A 58 19.39 7.27 -4.75
C ILE A 58 20.66 6.52 -5.16
N GLU A 59 21.83 7.09 -4.88
CA GLU A 59 23.12 6.43 -5.16
C GLU A 59 23.27 5.13 -4.35
N ALA A 60 23.00 5.17 -3.05
CA ALA A 60 23.08 4.00 -2.18
C ALA A 60 22.10 2.89 -2.59
N ASP A 61 20.86 3.26 -2.91
CA ASP A 61 19.82 2.36 -3.38
C ASP A 61 20.17 1.75 -4.76
N GLY A 62 20.70 2.56 -5.68
CA GLY A 62 21.19 2.11 -6.97
C GLY A 62 22.39 1.15 -6.86
N ALA A 63 23.32 1.42 -5.94
CA ALA A 63 24.46 0.54 -5.68
C ALA A 63 24.01 -0.82 -5.15
N HIS A 64 23.09 -0.85 -4.19
CA HIS A 64 22.50 -2.10 -3.68
C HIS A 64 21.85 -2.93 -4.80
N ARG A 65 21.08 -2.28 -5.68
CA ARG A 65 20.46 -2.98 -6.82
C ARG A 65 21.47 -3.49 -7.85
N ALA A 66 22.58 -2.77 -8.05
CA ALA A 66 23.61 -3.15 -9.02
C ALA A 66 24.51 -4.29 -8.54
N GLU A 67 24.68 -4.47 -7.23
CA GLU A 67 25.44 -5.58 -6.65
C GLU A 67 24.78 -6.96 -6.85
N ARG A 68 23.51 -6.99 -7.29
CA ARG A 68 22.74 -8.22 -7.48
C ARG A 68 22.75 -8.63 -8.96
N GLU A 69 23.42 -9.73 -9.27
CA GLU A 69 23.71 -10.18 -10.64
C GLU A 69 22.72 -11.27 -11.15
N ASP A 70 21.83 -11.72 -10.27
CA ASP A 70 21.02 -12.92 -10.42
C ASP A 70 19.55 -12.58 -10.25
N GLY A 71 18.72 -12.98 -11.22
CA GLY A 71 17.30 -12.64 -11.38
C GLY A 71 16.34 -13.16 -10.29
N TYR A 72 16.83 -13.29 -9.06
CA TYR A 72 16.07 -13.46 -7.84
C TYR A 72 15.65 -12.07 -7.33
N TRP A 73 14.35 -11.83 -7.32
CA TRP A 73 13.77 -10.61 -6.76
C TRP A 73 13.85 -10.71 -5.24
N ASP A 74 14.75 -9.92 -4.65
CA ASP A 74 14.86 -9.71 -3.20
C ASP A 74 14.28 -8.33 -2.94
N ASP A 75 13.19 -8.27 -2.17
CA ASP A 75 12.46 -7.04 -1.85
C ASP A 75 13.20 -6.17 -0.82
N SER A 76 14.48 -6.42 -0.53
CA SER A 76 15.32 -5.51 0.27
C SER A 76 15.58 -4.19 -0.45
N TYR A 77 15.63 -3.11 0.34
CA TYR A 77 15.78 -1.75 -0.17
C TYR A 77 16.57 -0.87 0.79
N VAL A 78 17.18 0.19 0.27
CA VAL A 78 17.82 1.20 1.13
C VAL A 78 16.80 2.25 1.55
N ALA A 79 16.64 2.42 2.86
CA ALA A 79 15.87 3.50 3.45
C ALA A 79 16.81 4.59 3.97
N GLY A 80 16.42 5.85 3.77
CA GLY A 80 17.07 7.00 4.38
C GLY A 80 16.16 7.60 5.44
N ALA A 81 16.72 7.96 6.60
CA ALA A 81 16.00 8.64 7.66
C ALA A 81 16.73 9.91 8.15
N PHE A 82 15.99 10.98 8.46
CA PHE A 82 16.54 12.19 9.10
C PHE A 82 15.50 12.87 10.00
N SER A 83 15.96 13.71 10.93
CA SER A 83 15.07 14.47 11.82
C SER A 83 14.63 15.80 11.22
N ALA A 84 13.36 16.14 11.39
CA ALA A 84 12.77 17.43 11.02
C ALA A 84 11.94 17.98 12.19
N PRO A 85 11.98 19.29 12.45
CA PRO A 85 11.10 19.89 13.45
C PRO A 85 9.66 19.87 12.95
N GLY A 86 8.71 19.61 13.85
CA GLY A 86 7.28 19.63 13.54
C GLY A 86 6.42 20.01 14.74
N GLU A 87 5.13 19.76 14.61
CA GLU A 87 4.15 19.95 15.67
C GLU A 87 4.40 18.94 16.79
N ASN A 88 4.37 19.43 18.04
CA ASN A 88 4.54 18.63 19.25
C ASN A 88 5.90 17.89 19.36
N GLY A 89 6.95 18.40 18.70
CA GLY A 89 8.32 17.93 18.86
C GLY A 89 9.00 17.60 17.54
N ASP A 90 10.12 16.88 17.64
CA ASP A 90 10.85 16.40 16.47
C ASP A 90 10.16 15.20 15.84
N TRP A 91 10.23 15.15 14.53
CA TRP A 91 9.75 14.07 13.69
C TRP A 91 10.94 13.44 12.98
N THR A 92 10.90 12.13 12.75
CA THR A 92 11.79 11.46 11.82
C THR A 92 11.05 11.27 10.51
N LEU A 93 11.62 11.79 9.42
CA LEU A 93 11.22 11.46 8.07
C LEU A 93 12.02 10.25 7.61
N VAL A 94 11.33 9.24 7.08
CA VAL A 94 11.91 8.10 6.36
C VAL A 94 11.46 8.19 4.91
N LEU A 95 12.40 8.04 3.99
CA LEU A 95 12.15 7.92 2.57
C LEU A 95 12.80 6.63 2.06
N ALA A 96 12.03 5.83 1.34
CA ALA A 96 12.50 4.61 0.68
C ALA A 96 11.97 4.55 -0.75
N PHE A 97 12.77 4.03 -1.67
CA PHE A 97 12.35 3.69 -3.03
C PHE A 97 12.04 2.20 -3.11
N ASP A 98 11.05 1.79 -2.32
CA ASP A 98 10.69 0.41 -2.01
C ASP A 98 9.60 -0.17 -2.91
N GLY A 99 9.26 0.51 -4.01
CA GLY A 99 8.08 0.12 -4.81
C GLY A 99 6.76 0.25 -4.03
N GLY A 100 6.72 1.06 -2.97
CA GLY A 100 5.52 1.32 -2.18
C GLY A 100 5.13 0.21 -1.21
N LEU A 101 6.05 -0.69 -0.87
CA LEU A 101 5.83 -1.77 0.11
C LEU A 101 5.41 -1.24 1.48
N GLY A 102 5.90 -0.07 1.86
CA GLY A 102 5.58 0.54 3.14
C GLY A 102 6.43 -0.01 4.28
N LEU A 103 6.08 0.42 5.49
CA LEU A 103 6.62 -0.14 6.73
C LEU A 103 5.79 -1.35 7.14
N ALA A 104 6.45 -2.38 7.68
CA ALA A 104 5.77 -3.56 8.22
C ALA A 104 4.78 -3.16 9.35
N VAL A 105 3.62 -3.80 9.39
CA VAL A 105 2.55 -3.49 10.37
C VAL A 105 3.06 -3.51 11.82
N PRO A 106 3.80 -4.55 12.28
CA PRO A 106 4.35 -4.55 13.64
C PRO A 106 5.30 -3.37 13.93
N CYS A 107 6.03 -2.91 12.90
CA CYS A 107 6.94 -1.78 12.99
C CYS A 107 6.16 -0.47 13.20
N VAL A 108 5.11 -0.21 12.42
CA VAL A 108 4.30 1.02 12.55
C VAL A 108 3.50 1.06 13.85
N GLU A 109 2.96 -0.08 14.30
CA GLU A 109 2.26 -0.17 15.59
C GLU A 109 3.22 0.15 16.75
N GLU A 110 4.42 -0.43 16.76
CA GLU A 110 5.41 -0.16 17.80
C GLU A 110 5.88 1.31 17.78
N LEU A 111 6.25 1.82 16.60
CA LEU A 111 6.78 3.18 16.46
C LEU A 111 5.74 4.26 16.77
N SER A 112 4.45 3.96 16.61
CA SER A 112 3.35 4.88 16.91
C SER A 112 2.90 4.85 18.38
N LYS A 113 3.41 3.95 19.22
CA LYS A 113 3.14 3.98 20.67
C LYS A 113 3.60 5.30 21.28
N ASP A 114 2.69 5.94 22.02
CA ASP A 114 2.85 7.28 22.60
C ASP A 114 3.23 8.36 21.55
N GLY A 115 2.82 8.15 20.30
CA GLY A 115 3.33 8.84 19.13
C GLY A 115 2.32 8.92 17.99
N ARG A 116 2.81 9.41 16.84
CA ARG A 116 2.04 9.52 15.60
C ARG A 116 2.90 9.07 14.44
N ILE A 117 2.30 8.33 13.52
CA ILE A 117 2.88 8.05 12.20
C ILE A 117 1.95 8.56 11.12
N VAL A 118 2.51 9.27 10.15
CA VAL A 118 1.83 9.63 8.91
C VAL A 118 2.66 9.12 7.75
N ALA A 119 2.09 8.25 6.92
CA ALA A 119 2.77 7.66 5.78
C ALA A 119 2.00 7.91 4.49
N HIS A 120 2.75 8.10 3.40
CA HIS A 120 2.23 8.13 2.05
C HIS A 120 3.12 7.30 1.14
N SER A 121 2.54 6.40 0.37
CA SER A 121 3.27 5.54 -0.55
C SER A 121 2.61 5.43 -1.92
N THR A 122 3.40 5.04 -2.91
CA THR A 122 2.95 4.71 -4.27
C THR A 122 3.78 3.56 -4.81
N ASN A 123 3.16 2.68 -5.59
CA ASN A 123 3.84 1.48 -6.09
C ASN A 123 4.59 1.65 -7.42
N GLY A 124 4.77 2.89 -7.87
CA GLY A 124 5.55 3.22 -9.06
C GLY A 124 4.84 2.88 -10.37
N GLY A 125 4.51 3.90 -11.16
CA GLY A 125 3.90 3.74 -12.50
C GLY A 125 2.50 3.11 -12.55
N LYS A 126 2.01 2.52 -11.46
CA LYS A 126 0.64 2.00 -11.28
C LYS A 126 -0.16 2.94 -10.37
N PRO A 127 -1.50 2.94 -10.46
CA PRO A 127 -2.33 3.96 -9.82
C PRO A 127 -2.65 3.64 -8.34
N ILE A 128 -1.77 2.93 -7.62
CA ILE A 128 -2.03 2.62 -6.20
C ILE A 128 -1.23 3.59 -5.35
N ASP A 129 -1.96 4.39 -4.58
CA ASP A 129 -1.40 5.45 -3.75
C ASP A 129 -2.06 5.43 -2.37
N LEU A 130 -1.31 5.08 -1.34
CA LEU A 130 -1.88 4.87 -0.02
C LEU A 130 -1.48 5.99 0.93
N PHE A 131 -2.42 6.38 1.78
CA PHE A 131 -2.20 7.22 2.95
C PHE A 131 -2.52 6.42 4.21
N HIS A 132 -1.67 6.54 5.22
CA HIS A 132 -1.89 5.95 6.53
C HIS A 132 -1.63 6.94 7.66
N TRP A 133 -2.51 6.96 8.64
CA TRP A 133 -2.33 7.66 9.91
C TRP A 133 -2.49 6.67 11.07
N PHE A 134 -1.42 6.50 11.84
CA PHE A 134 -1.43 5.79 13.11
C PHE A 134 -1.23 6.74 14.28
N GLU A 135 -1.90 6.46 15.39
CA GLU A 135 -1.67 7.11 16.68
C GLU A 135 -1.77 6.07 17.78
N ASP A 136 -0.85 6.11 18.74
CA ASP A 136 -0.89 5.27 19.94
C ASP A 136 -1.01 3.77 19.64
N GLY A 137 -0.36 3.29 18.57
CA GLY A 137 -0.37 1.89 18.16
C GLY A 137 -1.59 1.47 17.31
N GLU A 138 -2.51 2.39 17.01
CA GLU A 138 -3.73 2.08 16.27
C GLU A 138 -3.78 2.75 14.89
N LEU A 139 -4.25 2.03 13.89
CA LEU A 139 -4.59 2.60 12.59
C LEU A 139 -5.85 3.48 12.71
N ARG A 140 -5.67 4.80 12.71
CA ARG A 140 -6.76 5.78 12.83
C ARG A 140 -7.50 5.94 11.51
N THR A 141 -6.74 6.17 10.44
CA THR A 141 -7.31 6.40 9.10
C THR A 141 -6.35 5.88 8.03
N THR A 142 -6.89 5.17 7.04
CA THR A 142 -6.20 4.80 5.81
C THR A 142 -7.09 5.02 4.61
N PHE A 143 -6.51 5.37 3.47
CA PHE A 143 -7.24 5.42 2.19
C PHE A 143 -6.29 5.41 0.99
N GLU A 144 -6.81 4.93 -0.14
CA GLU A 144 -6.31 5.32 -1.46
C GLU A 144 -7.03 6.58 -1.95
N PHE A 145 -8.36 6.56 -1.84
CA PHE A 145 -9.23 7.66 -2.22
C PHE A 145 -9.78 8.39 -0.99
N PRO A 146 -9.67 9.72 -0.89
CA PRO A 146 -10.13 10.45 0.27
C PRO A 146 -11.59 10.22 0.65
N TRP A 147 -12.47 9.76 -0.25
CA TRP A 147 -13.89 9.45 0.00
C TRP A 147 -14.16 7.98 0.38
N SER A 148 -13.14 7.12 0.35
CA SER A 148 -13.21 5.71 0.73
C SER A 148 -12.12 5.43 1.76
N ARG A 149 -12.48 5.65 3.03
CA ARG A 149 -11.56 5.63 4.17
C ARG A 149 -11.89 4.47 5.10
N ASP A 150 -10.85 3.83 5.63
CA ASP A 150 -10.93 2.77 6.65
C ASP A 150 -10.10 3.15 7.89
N GLY A 151 -10.18 2.34 8.95
CA GLY A 151 -9.47 2.53 10.21
C GLY A 151 -10.42 2.64 11.41
N ASN A 152 -9.87 2.88 12.60
CA ASN A 152 -10.66 2.99 13.83
C ASN A 152 -11.47 4.29 13.90
N THR A 153 -10.99 5.36 13.26
CA THR A 153 -11.64 6.68 13.21
C THR A 153 -11.56 7.28 11.80
N PRO A 154 -12.17 6.62 10.79
CA PRO A 154 -11.95 6.93 9.37
C PRO A 154 -12.40 8.33 8.96
N ASP A 155 -13.35 8.93 9.68
CA ASP A 155 -13.94 10.23 9.34
C ASP A 155 -13.32 11.42 10.09
N GLU A 156 -12.40 11.18 11.02
CA GLU A 156 -11.78 12.24 11.83
C GLU A 156 -11.04 13.27 10.97
N LEU A 157 -10.49 12.84 9.82
CA LEU A 157 -9.77 13.68 8.89
C LEU A 157 -10.64 14.39 7.85
N VAL A 158 -11.96 14.13 7.77
CA VAL A 158 -12.83 14.67 6.69
C VAL A 158 -12.72 16.19 6.58
N ARG A 159 -12.76 16.88 7.71
CA ARG A 159 -12.62 18.34 7.72
C ARG A 159 -11.27 18.79 7.18
N VAL A 160 -10.17 18.19 7.64
CA VAL A 160 -8.81 18.58 7.24
C VAL A 160 -8.57 18.25 5.77
N LEU A 161 -9.04 17.08 5.30
CA LEU A 161 -9.01 16.68 3.90
C LEU A 161 -9.67 17.72 3.00
N ARG A 162 -10.84 18.22 3.37
CA ARG A 162 -11.52 19.31 2.64
C ARG A 162 -10.70 20.59 2.65
N GLU A 163 -10.16 20.96 3.81
CA GLU A 163 -9.35 22.19 3.94
C GLU A 163 -8.06 22.14 3.10
N VAL A 164 -7.46 20.97 2.88
CA VAL A 164 -6.28 20.82 2.00
C VAL A 164 -6.64 20.70 0.52
N GLY A 165 -7.93 20.58 0.19
CA GLY A 165 -8.46 20.59 -1.18
C GLY A 165 -8.99 19.25 -1.70
N ALA A 166 -9.14 18.22 -0.86
CA ALA A 166 -9.77 16.97 -1.29
C ALA A 166 -11.25 17.21 -1.67
N PRO A 167 -11.75 16.59 -2.76
CA PRO A 167 -13.10 16.82 -3.27
C PRO A 167 -14.14 16.06 -2.42
N LEU A 168 -14.43 16.58 -1.23
CA LEU A 168 -15.33 15.97 -0.25
C LEU A 168 -16.45 16.91 0.22
N THR A 169 -17.65 16.35 0.40
CA THR A 169 -18.77 17.00 1.09
C THR A 169 -18.50 17.09 2.60
N SER A 170 -19.35 17.80 3.35
CA SER A 170 -19.23 17.83 4.83
C SER A 170 -19.35 16.46 5.48
N GLU A 171 -20.08 15.56 4.85
CA GLU A 171 -20.28 14.18 5.31
C GLU A 171 -19.15 13.23 4.86
N GLY A 172 -18.15 13.75 4.12
CA GLY A 172 -17.01 12.95 3.68
C GLY A 172 -17.27 12.09 2.44
N GLU A 173 -18.36 12.32 1.72
CA GLU A 173 -18.64 11.72 0.41
C GLU A 173 -17.90 12.49 -0.70
N HIS A 174 -17.71 11.87 -1.87
CA HIS A 174 -17.11 12.55 -3.02
C HIS A 174 -18.01 13.72 -3.50
N ASP A 175 -17.44 14.92 -3.59
CA ASP A 175 -18.13 16.09 -4.13
C ASP A 175 -17.82 16.26 -5.63
N GLU A 176 -18.75 15.81 -6.48
CA GLU A 176 -18.63 15.92 -7.95
C GLU A 176 -18.57 17.38 -8.45
N ARG A 177 -18.91 18.36 -7.61
CA ARG A 177 -18.87 19.79 -7.94
C ARG A 177 -17.55 20.46 -7.55
N ALA A 178 -16.73 19.78 -6.74
CA ALA A 178 -15.43 20.30 -6.35
C ALA A 178 -14.48 20.32 -7.56
N PRO A 179 -13.57 21.30 -7.65
CA PRO A 179 -12.55 21.30 -8.68
C PRO A 179 -11.66 20.07 -8.55
N ASP A 180 -11.12 19.61 -9.68
CA ASP A 180 -10.07 18.60 -9.66
C ASP A 180 -8.80 19.20 -9.04
N VAL A 181 -8.18 18.45 -8.12
CA VAL A 181 -7.02 18.88 -7.35
C VAL A 181 -5.98 17.77 -7.42
N ASP A 182 -4.70 18.14 -7.54
CA ASP A 182 -3.62 17.17 -7.45
C ASP A 182 -3.69 16.46 -6.08
N ARG A 183 -4.11 15.20 -6.13
CA ARG A 183 -4.28 14.36 -4.94
C ARG A 183 -2.97 14.11 -4.22
N LYS A 184 -1.84 14.06 -4.93
CA LYS A 184 -0.51 13.92 -4.31
C LYS A 184 -0.17 15.15 -3.51
N ALA A 185 -0.35 16.32 -4.13
CA ALA A 185 -0.13 17.59 -3.47
C ALA A 185 -1.07 17.77 -2.26
N ALA A 186 -2.33 17.34 -2.36
CA ALA A 186 -3.29 17.34 -1.25
C ALA A 186 -2.87 16.41 -0.10
N VAL A 187 -2.33 15.22 -0.39
CA VAL A 187 -1.85 14.29 0.65
C VAL A 187 -0.58 14.81 1.32
N LEU A 188 0.34 15.43 0.59
CA LEU A 188 1.52 16.08 1.20
C LEU A 188 1.10 17.27 2.08
N ALA A 189 0.12 18.06 1.65
CA ALA A 189 -0.48 19.10 2.46
C ALA A 189 -1.15 18.54 3.73
N LEU A 190 -1.87 17.42 3.62
CA LEU A 190 -2.44 16.71 4.77
C LEU A 190 -1.36 16.25 5.74
N ALA A 191 -0.25 15.70 5.24
CA ALA A 191 0.87 15.30 6.08
C ALA A 191 1.45 16.48 6.87
N GLU A 192 1.65 17.64 6.22
CA GLU A 192 2.07 18.86 6.93
C GLU A 192 1.03 19.31 7.97
N ARG A 193 -0.27 19.24 7.66
CA ARG A 193 -1.34 19.60 8.62
C ARG A 193 -1.40 18.70 9.84
N LEU A 194 -0.95 17.44 9.73
CA LEU A 194 -0.97 16.47 10.84
C LEU A 194 0.33 16.41 11.63
N THR A 195 1.42 16.89 11.05
CA THR A 195 2.76 16.73 11.60
C THR A 195 3.49 18.05 11.85
N GLY A 196 3.03 19.15 11.25
CA GLY A 196 3.76 20.42 11.20
C GLY A 196 5.04 20.40 10.35
N VAL A 197 5.38 19.27 9.73
CA VAL A 197 6.59 19.12 8.90
C VAL A 197 6.27 19.55 7.48
N ARG A 198 6.93 20.60 7.00
CA ARG A 198 6.77 21.11 5.64
C ARG A 198 7.63 20.34 4.64
N LEU A 199 7.01 19.43 3.89
CA LEU A 199 7.66 18.52 2.94
C LEU A 199 8.05 19.21 1.62
N THR A 200 9.04 20.11 1.66
CA THR A 200 9.54 20.76 0.43
C THR A 200 10.54 19.88 -0.32
N GLU A 201 10.69 20.11 -1.64
CA GLU A 201 11.77 19.49 -2.42
C GLU A 201 13.15 19.74 -1.80
N SER A 202 13.43 20.99 -1.38
CA SER A 202 14.69 21.35 -0.71
C SER A 202 14.91 20.60 0.60
N LEU A 203 13.85 20.38 1.40
CA LEU A 203 13.99 19.61 2.64
C LEU A 203 14.51 18.20 2.35
N LEU A 204 13.97 17.55 1.31
CA LEU A 204 14.40 16.21 0.92
C LEU A 204 15.80 16.23 0.28
N GLN A 205 16.09 17.22 -0.55
CA GLN A 205 17.37 17.30 -1.27
C GLN A 205 18.55 17.71 -0.39
N ASP A 206 18.33 18.47 0.67
CA ASP A 206 19.41 19.08 1.46
C ASP A 206 19.66 18.34 2.78
N ALA A 207 18.76 17.45 3.20
CA ALA A 207 18.91 16.69 4.45
C ALA A 207 20.07 15.70 4.42
N VAL A 208 20.68 15.45 5.58
CA VAL A 208 21.64 14.35 5.74
C VAL A 208 20.88 13.13 6.23
N TYR A 209 20.83 12.09 5.40
CA TYR A 209 20.15 10.85 5.71
C TYR A 209 21.08 9.90 6.45
N GLU A 210 20.61 9.35 7.57
CA GLU A 210 21.10 8.07 8.08
C GLU A 210 20.54 6.97 7.18
N LEU A 211 21.40 6.09 6.67
CA LEU A 211 21.02 5.06 5.71
C LEU A 211 20.96 3.69 6.38
N GLY A 212 19.98 2.89 5.99
CA GLY A 212 19.86 1.50 6.40
C GLY A 212 19.37 0.61 5.25
N LEU A 213 19.96 -0.58 5.12
CA LEU A 213 19.44 -1.63 4.24
C LEU A 213 18.34 -2.38 4.99
N VAL A 214 17.10 -2.20 4.56
CA VAL A 214 15.93 -2.91 5.08
C VAL A 214 15.88 -4.27 4.41
N PRO A 215 15.84 -5.38 5.15
CA PRO A 215 15.75 -6.71 4.56
C PRO A 215 14.37 -6.91 3.92
N GLU A 216 14.29 -7.82 2.94
CA GLU A 216 13.03 -8.39 2.51
C GLU A 216 12.29 -8.91 3.75
N GLN A 217 11.09 -8.38 4.00
CA GLN A 217 10.22 -8.97 5.00
C GLN A 217 9.91 -10.39 4.53
N PRO A 218 10.05 -11.44 5.37
CA PRO A 218 9.65 -12.77 4.96
C PRO A 218 8.21 -12.66 4.50
N ALA A 219 7.94 -13.05 3.25
CA ALA A 219 6.57 -13.13 2.77
C ALA A 219 5.77 -13.84 3.85
N GLU A 220 4.77 -13.18 4.45
CA GLU A 220 3.83 -13.86 5.32
C GLU A 220 3.45 -15.12 4.56
N GLU A 221 3.79 -16.30 5.11
CA GLU A 221 3.62 -17.55 4.40
C GLU A 221 2.14 -17.62 4.01
N TRP A 222 1.85 -17.34 2.73
CA TRP A 222 0.49 -17.16 2.30
C TRP A 222 -0.18 -18.51 2.46
N THR A 223 -0.95 -18.68 3.54
CA THR A 223 -1.51 -20.00 3.90
C THR A 223 -2.65 -20.43 2.97
N GLY A 224 -2.89 -19.67 1.91
CA GLY A 224 -3.91 -19.85 0.90
C GLY A 224 -5.18 -19.03 1.17
N PRO A 225 -6.10 -18.95 0.19
CA PRO A 225 -7.30 -18.16 0.31
C PRO A 225 -8.31 -18.84 1.24
N VAL A 226 -8.97 -18.05 2.07
CA VAL A 226 -10.18 -18.46 2.80
C VAL A 226 -11.38 -18.04 1.95
N ILE A 227 -12.13 -19.03 1.45
CA ILE A 227 -13.38 -18.78 0.74
C ILE A 227 -14.50 -18.88 1.77
N ASP A 228 -15.08 -17.73 2.13
CA ASP A 228 -16.27 -17.63 2.96
C ASP A 228 -17.37 -16.94 2.14
N ILE A 229 -18.33 -17.73 1.67
CA ILE A 229 -19.48 -17.23 0.90
C ILE A 229 -20.70 -17.29 1.83
N PRO A 230 -21.14 -16.16 2.38
CA PRO A 230 -22.40 -16.10 3.11
C PRO A 230 -23.55 -16.07 2.10
N ASP A 231 -24.28 -17.17 1.96
CA ASP A 231 -25.55 -17.19 1.23
C ASP A 231 -26.71 -17.46 2.20
N ALA A 232 -27.83 -16.76 2.01
CA ALA A 232 -28.92 -16.69 2.98
C ALA A 232 -29.83 -17.94 3.01
N HIS A 233 -29.61 -18.91 2.11
CA HIS A 233 -30.57 -19.99 1.88
C HIS A 233 -30.00 -21.43 1.84
N VAL A 234 -28.68 -21.64 1.93
CA VAL A 234 -28.06 -22.96 2.07
C VAL A 234 -26.86 -22.85 3.02
N ALA A 235 -26.53 -23.94 3.74
CA ALA A 235 -25.48 -23.97 4.75
C ALA A 235 -24.16 -23.30 4.30
N ARG A 236 -23.63 -22.42 5.16
CA ARG A 236 -22.40 -21.64 4.97
C ARG A 236 -21.27 -22.50 4.41
N LEU A 237 -20.73 -22.11 3.25
CA LEU A 237 -19.59 -22.78 2.64
C LEU A 237 -18.32 -22.08 3.12
N HIS A 238 -17.66 -22.69 4.10
CA HIS A 238 -16.36 -22.26 4.61
C HIS A 238 -15.30 -23.26 4.13
N ALA A 239 -14.45 -22.84 3.20
CA ALA A 239 -13.35 -23.65 2.69
C ALA A 239 -12.03 -22.91 2.88
N LYS A 240 -11.09 -23.53 3.59
CA LYS A 240 -9.69 -23.11 3.65
C LYS A 240 -8.93 -23.95 2.64
N VAL A 241 -8.41 -23.32 1.60
CA VAL A 241 -7.56 -24.00 0.61
C VAL A 241 -6.12 -23.63 0.93
N THR A 242 -5.26 -24.63 1.14
CA THR A 242 -3.86 -24.40 1.45
C THR A 242 -3.03 -24.13 0.20
N HIS A 243 -1.92 -23.41 0.34
CA HIS A 243 -0.98 -23.17 -0.78
C HIS A 243 -0.52 -24.47 -1.45
N GLN A 244 -0.27 -25.53 -0.67
CA GLN A 244 0.14 -26.84 -1.19
C GLN A 244 -0.97 -27.52 -2.00
N GLU A 245 -2.24 -27.35 -1.63
CA GLU A 245 -3.38 -27.85 -2.41
C GLU A 245 -3.53 -27.11 -3.74
N ILE A 246 -3.26 -25.81 -3.77
CA ILE A 246 -3.25 -25.02 -5.01
C ILE A 246 -2.07 -25.42 -5.90
N ALA A 247 -0.88 -25.55 -5.33
CA ALA A 247 0.33 -25.90 -6.07
C ALA A 247 0.24 -27.31 -6.70
N THR A 248 -0.48 -28.25 -6.08
CA THR A 248 -0.65 -29.63 -6.56
C THR A 248 -1.93 -29.85 -7.38
N ALA A 249 -2.84 -28.87 -7.43
CA ALA A 249 -4.08 -28.95 -8.21
C ALA A 249 -3.88 -29.19 -9.72
N PRO A 250 -2.89 -28.59 -10.41
CA PRO A 250 -2.67 -28.83 -11.84
C PRO A 250 -2.29 -30.28 -12.14
N ASP A 251 -1.41 -30.87 -11.33
CA ASP A 251 -0.95 -32.26 -11.48
C ASP A 251 -2.09 -33.25 -11.22
N ARG A 252 -2.92 -32.96 -10.22
CA ARG A 252 -4.10 -33.77 -9.89
C ARG A 252 -5.16 -33.71 -10.98
N ALA A 253 -5.46 -32.52 -11.51
CA ALA A 253 -6.39 -32.35 -12.62
C ALA A 253 -5.89 -33.07 -13.90
N GLY A 254 -4.57 -33.05 -14.14
CA GLY A 254 -3.93 -33.81 -15.22
C GLY A 254 -4.07 -35.33 -15.06
N ALA A 255 -3.99 -35.84 -13.83
CA ALA A 255 -4.20 -37.26 -13.54
C ALA A 255 -5.68 -37.68 -13.71
N GLU A 256 -6.63 -36.86 -13.25
CA GLU A 256 -8.07 -37.13 -13.37
C GLU A 256 -8.53 -37.10 -14.84
N ALA A 257 -8.03 -36.15 -15.64
CA ALA A 257 -8.36 -36.02 -17.07
C ALA A 257 -7.87 -37.20 -17.94
N ASN A 258 -6.82 -37.92 -17.49
CA ASN A 258 -6.29 -39.10 -18.18
C ASN A 258 -7.01 -40.41 -17.80
N THR A 259 -8.06 -40.34 -16.96
CA THR A 259 -8.85 -41.52 -16.60
C THR A 259 -9.78 -41.89 -17.76
N ARG A 260 -9.57 -43.08 -18.34
CA ARG A 260 -10.28 -43.55 -19.53
C ARG A 260 -11.76 -43.79 -19.23
N VAL A 261 -12.65 -42.94 -19.75
CA VAL A 261 -14.10 -43.11 -19.64
C VAL A 261 -14.57 -44.17 -20.63
N VAL A 262 -15.07 -45.30 -20.14
CA VAL A 262 -15.72 -46.35 -20.97
C VAL A 262 -17.22 -46.11 -20.99
N ILE A 263 -17.75 -45.72 -22.15
CA ILE A 263 -19.19 -45.53 -22.37
C ILE A 263 -19.80 -46.83 -22.90
N THR A 264 -20.65 -47.49 -22.11
CA THR A 264 -21.46 -48.64 -22.55
C THR A 264 -22.88 -48.19 -22.88
N PHE A 265 -23.29 -48.38 -24.14
CA PHE A 265 -24.66 -48.13 -24.56
C PHE A 265 -25.56 -49.33 -24.23
N LYS A 266 -26.76 -49.04 -23.70
CA LYS A 266 -27.79 -50.03 -23.38
C LYS A 266 -28.99 -49.75 -24.29
N GLU A 267 -29.19 -50.57 -25.33
CA GLU A 267 -30.39 -50.45 -26.17
C GLU A 267 -31.64 -50.83 -25.37
N SER A 268 -32.65 -49.96 -25.40
CA SER A 268 -33.95 -50.21 -24.78
C SER A 268 -35.07 -49.93 -25.79
N SER A 269 -35.84 -50.97 -26.06
CA SER A 269 -37.02 -51.06 -26.92
C SER A 269 -38.11 -50.04 -26.57
N VAL A 270 -38.65 -49.34 -27.57
CA VAL A 270 -39.88 -48.53 -27.43
C VAL A 270 -41.08 -49.25 -28.04
N LYS A 271 -42.05 -49.58 -27.18
CA LYS A 271 -43.41 -50.03 -27.53
C LYS A 271 -44.34 -48.81 -27.37
N GLY A 272 -45.19 -48.54 -28.36
CA GLY A 272 -45.80 -47.22 -28.59
C GLY A 272 -47.28 -47.03 -28.24
N ARG A 273 -47.86 -45.95 -28.82
CA ARG A 273 -49.26 -45.69 -29.28
C ARG A 273 -49.41 -44.18 -29.51
N SER A 274 -49.74 -43.72 -30.73
CA SER A 274 -51.10 -43.38 -31.25
C SER A 274 -51.76 -42.27 -30.42
N GLU A 275 -52.29 -41.15 -30.94
CA GLU A 275 -52.92 -40.79 -32.21
C GLU A 275 -52.90 -39.24 -32.37
N ARG A 276 -53.03 -38.75 -33.61
CA ARG A 276 -54.08 -37.77 -33.96
C ARG A 276 -54.23 -37.65 -35.48
N GLU A 277 -55.44 -37.95 -35.93
CA GLU A 277 -55.97 -37.74 -37.27
C GLU A 277 -56.15 -36.26 -37.60
N THR A 278 -55.96 -35.91 -38.87
CA THR A 278 -56.73 -34.89 -39.58
C THR A 278 -56.96 -35.32 -41.03
N GLY A 279 -58.23 -35.57 -41.38
CA GLY A 279 -58.86 -35.22 -42.66
C GLY A 279 -58.63 -36.13 -43.88
N GLU A 280 -59.56 -37.06 -44.13
CA GLU A 280 -60.74 -36.83 -45.00
C GLU A 280 -61.95 -37.63 -44.48
#